data_AF-A0A1A8ISP9-F1
#
_entry.id   AF-A0A1A8ISP9-F1
#
_cell.length_a   1.000
_cell.length_b   1.000
_cell.length_c   1.000
_cell.angle_alpha   90.00
_cell.angle_beta   90.00
_cell.angle_gamma   90.00
#
_symmetry.space_group_name_H-M   'P 1'
#
loop_
_entity.id
_entity.type
_entity.pdbx_description
1 polymer ?
#
loop_
_entity_poly.entity_id
_entity_poly.type
_entity_poly.pdbx_seq_one_letter_code
_entity_poly.pdbx_strand_id
1 'polypeptide(L)'
;MMHFSFSNNNKSQFPHQECPSGVVNEETFKHIYAQFFPHGDASMYAHYLFNAFDTTNNGSIKFKDFVMGLSILLRGTLREKLEWTFHLYDINRDGYINREEMTEIVRAIYDMMGKYTYPALKGDVPQQHVDA
;
A
#
# COMPACT_ATOMS: atom_id res chain seq x y z
N MET A 1 -7.28 5.92 7.53
CA MET A 1 -6.24 4.93 7.89
C MET A 1 -6.87 3.58 7.68
N MET A 2 -6.43 2.81 6.67
CA MET A 2 -7.05 1.52 6.36
C MET A 2 -7.09 0.67 7.63
N HIS A 3 -8.28 0.41 8.12
CA HIS A 3 -8.50 -0.43 9.28
C HIS A 3 -8.23 -1.86 8.81
N PHE A 4 -6.97 -2.30 8.95
CA PHE A 4 -6.60 -3.70 8.84
C PHE A 4 -7.27 -4.44 9.99
N SER A 5 -8.56 -4.74 9.84
CA SER A 5 -9.26 -5.69 10.66
C SER A 5 -8.69 -7.07 10.33
N PHE A 6 -7.60 -7.45 10.98
CA PHE A 6 -7.24 -8.86 11.11
C PHE A 6 -8.36 -9.51 11.90
N SER A 7 -9.34 -10.06 11.18
CA SER A 7 -10.45 -10.80 11.76
C SER A 7 -9.89 -12.03 12.45
N ASN A 8 -9.96 -12.00 13.78
CA ASN A 8 -9.49 -13.03 14.68
C ASN A 8 -10.51 -14.17 14.71
N ASN A 9 -10.60 -14.96 13.62
CA ASN A 9 -11.33 -16.23 13.60
C ASN A 9 -10.91 -17.10 12.41
N ASN A 10 -9.69 -17.63 12.47
CA ASN A 10 -9.35 -19.04 12.21
C ASN A 10 -7.83 -19.20 12.27
N LYS A 11 -7.39 -20.17 13.06
CA LYS A 11 -5.96 -20.48 13.23
C LYS A 11 -5.32 -20.89 11.90
N SER A 12 -4.04 -20.51 11.78
CA SER A 12 -2.99 -21.15 10.98
C SER A 12 -3.05 -21.09 9.45
N GLN A 13 -3.06 -19.89 8.86
CA GLN A 13 -2.54 -19.75 7.50
C GLN A 13 -2.00 -18.34 7.23
N PHE A 14 -1.00 -17.89 8.01
CA PHE A 14 0.05 -17.12 7.34
C PHE A 14 0.79 -18.15 6.49
N PRO A 15 0.76 -18.07 5.16
CA PRO A 15 1.28 -19.15 4.36
C PRO A 15 2.79 -19.20 4.59
N HIS A 16 3.23 -20.22 5.34
CA HIS A 16 4.61 -20.70 5.36
C HIS A 16 5.10 -21.16 3.96
N GLN A 17 4.33 -20.87 2.91
CA GLN A 17 4.44 -21.41 1.57
C GLN A 17 4.48 -20.34 0.46
N GLU A 18 4.36 -19.04 0.77
CA GLU A 18 4.41 -18.00 -0.27
C GLU A 18 5.79 -17.36 -0.47
N CYS A 19 6.79 -17.73 0.33
CA CYS A 19 8.15 -17.22 0.19
C CYS A 19 9.24 -18.28 0.44
N PRO A 20 9.34 -19.36 -0.37
CA PRO A 20 10.41 -20.36 -0.21
C PRO A 20 11.82 -19.78 -0.39
N SER A 21 11.95 -18.62 -1.04
CA SER A 21 13.21 -17.90 -1.30
C SER A 21 13.60 -16.89 -0.21
N GLY A 22 12.69 -16.54 0.70
CA GLY A 22 12.89 -15.46 1.69
C GLY A 22 12.88 -14.03 1.12
N VAL A 23 12.52 -13.87 -0.16
CA VAL A 23 12.34 -12.59 -0.85
C VAL A 23 10.95 -12.51 -1.46
N VAL A 24 10.37 -11.31 -1.46
CA VAL A 24 9.09 -10.97 -2.06
C VAL A 24 9.37 -10.08 -3.26
N ASN A 25 8.98 -10.53 -4.44
CA ASN A 25 9.02 -9.72 -5.66
C ASN A 25 7.67 -9.02 -5.87
N GLU A 26 7.63 -8.09 -6.82
CA GLU A 26 6.44 -7.28 -7.08
C GLU A 26 5.23 -8.11 -7.49
N GLU A 27 5.42 -9.16 -8.29
CA GLU A 27 4.34 -10.04 -8.74
C GLU A 27 3.70 -10.82 -7.59
N THR A 28 4.51 -11.42 -6.71
CA THR A 28 4.03 -12.09 -5.50
C THR A 28 3.33 -11.10 -4.58
N PHE A 29 3.86 -9.87 -4.45
CA PHE A 29 3.26 -8.82 -3.65
C PHE A 29 1.86 -8.42 -4.17
N LYS A 30 1.73 -8.24 -5.48
CA LYS A 30 0.43 -7.98 -6.14
C LYS A 30 -0.54 -9.14 -5.95
N HIS A 31 -0.06 -10.38 -6.04
CA HIS A 31 -0.91 -11.56 -5.82
C HIS A 31 -1.48 -11.61 -4.39
N ILE A 32 -0.64 -11.37 -3.38
CA ILE A 32 -1.06 -11.29 -1.97
C ILE A 32 -2.13 -10.20 -1.80
N TYR A 33 -1.91 -9.01 -2.35
CA TYR A 33 -2.87 -7.91 -2.27
C TYR A 33 -4.19 -8.19 -3.00
N ALA A 34 -4.15 -8.88 -4.14
CA ALA A 34 -5.34 -9.29 -4.87
C ALA A 34 -6.23 -10.25 -4.05
N GLN A 35 -5.63 -11.10 -3.20
CA GLN A 35 -6.39 -11.97 -2.29
C GLN A 35 -7.17 -11.19 -1.22
N PHE A 36 -6.64 -10.04 -0.75
CA PHE A 36 -7.33 -9.17 0.21
C PHE A 36 -8.43 -8.31 -0.42
N PHE A 37 -8.36 -8.06 -1.74
CA PHE A 37 -9.28 -7.19 -2.48
C PHE A 37 -9.83 -7.88 -3.75
N PRO A 38 -10.66 -8.94 -3.63
CA PRO A 38 -11.12 -9.75 -4.77
C PRO A 38 -12.07 -9.03 -5.74
N HIS A 39 -12.48 -7.79 -5.45
CA HIS A 39 -13.47 -7.03 -6.23
C HIS A 39 -12.96 -5.68 -6.75
N GLY A 40 -11.70 -5.33 -6.49
CA GLY A 40 -11.07 -4.08 -6.94
C GLY A 40 -9.73 -4.35 -7.65
N ASP A 41 -9.22 -3.35 -8.37
CA ASP A 41 -7.89 -3.45 -8.97
C ASP A 41 -6.85 -2.84 -8.04
N ALA A 42 -6.29 -3.68 -7.16
CA ALA A 42 -5.25 -3.27 -6.22
C ALA A 42 -3.85 -3.18 -6.86
N SER A 43 -3.71 -3.45 -8.17
CA SER A 43 -2.40 -3.66 -8.80
C SER A 43 -1.51 -2.43 -8.74
N MET A 44 -2.07 -1.23 -9.00
CA MET A 44 -1.34 0.03 -8.94
C MET A 44 -0.97 0.40 -7.50
N TYR A 45 -1.90 0.22 -6.55
CA TYR A 45 -1.62 0.50 -5.15
C TYR A 45 -0.55 -0.44 -4.59
N ALA A 46 -0.62 -1.72 -4.95
CA ALA A 46 0.39 -2.72 -4.59
C ALA A 46 1.77 -2.38 -5.18
N HIS A 47 1.84 -1.80 -6.39
CA HIS A 47 3.10 -1.32 -6.98
C HIS A 47 3.72 -0.19 -6.15
N TYR A 48 2.96 0.85 -5.81
CA TYR A 48 3.47 1.96 -5.00
C TYR A 48 3.89 1.49 -3.60
N LEU A 49 3.10 0.60 -3.00
CA LEU A 49 3.43 0.03 -1.70
C LEU A 49 4.70 -0.83 -1.79
N PHE A 50 4.86 -1.63 -2.84
CA PHE A 50 6.08 -2.39 -3.09
C PHE A 50 7.30 -1.46 -3.20
N ASN A 51 7.19 -0.38 -3.98
CA ASN A 51 8.26 0.62 -4.10
C ASN A 51 8.58 1.30 -2.76
N ALA A 52 7.58 1.55 -1.91
CA ALA A 52 7.81 2.11 -0.59
C ALA A 52 8.58 1.14 0.33
N PHE A 53 8.34 -0.17 0.20
CA PHE A 53 9.09 -1.20 0.93
C PHE A 53 10.47 -1.49 0.32
N ASP A 54 10.64 -1.45 -1.00
CA ASP A 54 11.92 -1.67 -1.70
C ASP A 54 12.82 -0.43 -1.63
N THR A 55 13.28 -0.12 -0.42
CA THR A 55 14.22 0.99 -0.19
C THR A 55 15.51 0.85 -1.01
N THR A 56 15.90 -0.38 -1.38
CA THR A 56 17.09 -0.70 -2.17
C THR A 56 16.90 -0.60 -3.68
N ASN A 57 15.66 -0.44 -4.16
CA ASN A 57 15.27 -0.38 -5.57
C ASN A 57 15.91 -1.51 -6.41
N ASN A 58 15.96 -2.72 -5.83
CA ASN A 58 16.57 -3.89 -6.47
C ASN A 58 15.52 -4.86 -7.03
N GLY A 59 14.23 -4.50 -6.96
CA GLY A 59 13.11 -5.31 -7.41
C GLY A 59 12.78 -6.49 -6.48
N SER A 60 13.31 -6.50 -5.26
CA SER A 60 13.11 -7.58 -4.29
C SER A 60 13.12 -7.08 -2.83
N ILE A 61 12.01 -7.29 -2.13
CA ILE A 61 11.92 -6.99 -0.70
C ILE A 61 12.31 -8.24 0.08
N LYS A 62 13.32 -8.13 0.95
CA LYS A 62 13.64 -9.26 1.84
C LYS A 62 12.55 -9.39 2.89
N PHE A 63 12.25 -10.62 3.30
CA PHE A 63 11.21 -10.88 4.30
C PHE A 63 11.43 -10.08 5.60
N LYS A 64 12.70 -9.89 6.01
CA LYS A 64 13.06 -9.06 7.17
C LYS A 64 12.56 -7.62 7.02
N ASP A 65 12.77 -7.01 5.86
CA ASP A 65 12.44 -5.61 5.61
C ASP A 65 10.92 -5.41 5.52
N PHE A 66 10.23 -6.39 4.91
CA PHE A 66 8.77 -6.44 4.91
C PHE A 66 8.17 -6.52 6.33
N VAL A 67 8.65 -7.46 7.16
CA VAL A 67 8.17 -7.60 8.55
C VAL A 67 8.52 -6.37 9.39
N MET A 68 9.67 -5.73 9.14
CA MET A 68 10.06 -4.51 9.84
C MET A 68 9.11 -3.35 9.52
N GLY A 69 8.79 -3.11 8.25
CA GLY A 69 7.83 -2.08 7.86
C GLY A 69 6.42 -2.37 8.39
N LEU A 70 5.97 -3.63 8.37
CA LEU A 70 4.71 -4.02 9.01
C LEU A 70 4.72 -3.79 10.53
N SER A 71 5.83 -4.04 11.21
CA SER A 71 5.97 -3.78 12.64
C SER A 71 5.80 -2.29 12.96
N ILE A 72 6.36 -1.41 12.13
CA ILE A 72 6.18 0.05 12.24
C ILE A 72 4.72 0.43 12.00
N LEU A 73 4.10 -0.08 10.93
CA LEU A 73 2.70 0.22 10.59
C LEU A 73 1.71 -0.25 11.67
N LEU A 74 1.95 -1.41 12.28
CA LEU A 74 1.06 -1.99 13.28
C LEU A 74 1.35 -1.45 14.70
N ARG A 75 2.62 -1.44 15.13
CA ARG A 75 3.02 -1.20 16.53
C ARG A 75 3.92 0.02 16.72
N GLY A 76 4.31 0.71 15.65
CA GLY A 76 5.14 1.91 15.73
C GLY A 76 4.42 3.08 16.39
N THR A 77 5.20 4.09 16.75
CA THR A 77 4.75 5.39 17.23
C THR A 77 4.03 6.17 16.13
N LEU A 78 3.27 7.20 16.51
CA LEU A 78 2.62 8.07 15.54
C LEU A 78 3.61 8.70 14.56
N ARG A 79 4.80 9.10 15.05
CA ARG A 79 5.85 9.69 14.20
C ARG A 79 6.37 8.70 13.17
N GLU A 80 6.71 7.48 13.59
CA GLU A 80 7.20 6.46 12.66
C GLU A 80 6.13 6.10 11.62
N LYS A 81 4.85 6.05 12.02
CA LYS A 81 3.73 5.83 11.08
C LYS A 81 3.57 6.98 10.08
N LEU A 82 3.76 8.22 10.52
CA LEU A 82 3.71 9.40 9.65
C LEU A 82 4.88 9.42 8.67
N GLU A 83 6.10 9.17 9.13
CA GLU A 83 7.28 9.05 8.27
C GLU A 83 7.11 7.94 7.23
N TRP A 84 6.58 6.79 7.65
CA TRP A 84 6.30 5.68 6.73
C TRP A 84 5.23 6.04 5.70
N THR A 85 4.18 6.73 6.13
CA THR A 85 3.12 7.22 5.23
C THR A 85 3.67 8.27 4.27
N PHE A 86 4.56 9.14 4.72
CA PHE A 86 5.20 10.14 3.86
C PHE A 86 6.00 9.47 2.74
N HIS A 87 6.83 8.48 3.07
CA HIS A 87 7.58 7.70 2.08
C HIS A 87 6.70 6.91 1.11
N LEU A 88 5.46 6.59 1.49
CA LEU A 88 4.51 5.97 0.57
C LEU A 88 3.94 6.98 -0.44
N TYR A 89 3.75 8.25 -0.02
CA TYR A 89 3.19 9.29 -0.88
C TYR A 89 4.25 9.95 -1.78
N ASP A 90 5.49 10.04 -1.30
CA ASP A 90 6.65 10.52 -2.05
C ASP A 90 7.18 9.41 -2.97
N ILE A 91 6.67 9.37 -4.20
CA ILE A 91 6.96 8.31 -5.18
C ILE A 91 8.39 8.45 -5.69
N ASN A 92 8.84 9.67 -5.97
CA ASN A 92 10.15 9.94 -6.55
C ASN A 92 11.29 9.98 -5.49
N ARG A 93 10.94 9.99 -4.19
CA ARG A 93 11.83 10.05 -3.03
C ARG A 93 12.67 11.32 -2.97
N ASP A 94 12.11 12.45 -3.40
CA ASP A 94 12.79 13.75 -3.35
C ASP A 94 12.63 14.46 -1.99
N GLY A 95 11.84 13.89 -1.08
CA GLY A 95 11.56 14.41 0.25
C GLY A 95 10.40 15.41 0.29
N TYR A 96 9.69 15.59 -0.83
CA TYR A 96 8.49 16.40 -0.97
C TYR A 96 7.38 15.56 -1.61
N ILE A 97 6.13 15.97 -1.39
CA ILE A 97 4.99 15.34 -2.06
C ILE A 97 4.38 16.41 -2.96
N ASN A 98 4.46 16.21 -4.27
CA ASN A 98 3.86 17.09 -5.24
C ASN A 98 2.41 16.69 -5.57
N ARG A 99 1.72 17.55 -6.32
CA ARG A 99 0.31 17.35 -6.69
C ARG A 99 0.13 16.10 -7.54
N GLU A 100 1.07 15.85 -8.44
CA GLU A 100 1.05 14.72 -9.36
C GLU A 100 1.13 13.40 -8.57
N GLU A 101 2.06 13.31 -7.61
CA GLU A 101 2.24 12.14 -6.73
C GLU A 101 1.02 11.89 -5.86
N MET A 102 0.47 12.94 -5.24
CA MET A 102 -0.81 12.85 -4.52
C MET A 102 -1.93 12.33 -5.43
N THR A 103 -2.00 12.83 -6.66
CA THR A 103 -3.03 12.40 -7.62
C THR A 103 -2.86 10.92 -8.00
N GLU A 104 -1.63 10.45 -8.19
CA GLU A 104 -1.33 9.04 -8.51
C GLU A 104 -1.71 8.10 -7.39
N ILE A 105 -1.29 8.39 -6.15
CA ILE A 105 -1.62 7.57 -4.99
C ILE A 105 -3.12 7.53 -4.75
N VAL A 106 -3.78 8.68 -4.83
CA VAL A 106 -5.22 8.79 -4.63
C VAL A 106 -5.98 8.00 -5.70
N ARG A 107 -5.60 8.11 -6.98
CA ARG A 107 -6.19 7.30 -8.07
C ARG A 107 -6.02 5.80 -7.82
N ALA A 108 -4.82 5.37 -7.42
CA ALA A 108 -4.57 3.96 -7.12
C ALA A 108 -5.43 3.43 -5.97
N ILE A 109 -5.70 4.27 -4.95
CA ILE A 109 -6.64 3.94 -3.87
C ILE A 109 -8.08 3.85 -4.39
N TYR A 110 -8.50 4.76 -5.28
CA TYR A 110 -9.82 4.73 -5.91
C TYR A 110 -10.04 3.46 -6.73
N ASP A 111 -9.06 3.07 -7.54
CA ASP A 111 -9.11 1.87 -8.38
C ASP A 111 -9.14 0.59 -7.52
N MET A 112 -8.39 0.59 -6.41
CA MET A 112 -8.40 -0.49 -5.41
C MET A 112 -9.74 -0.62 -4.68
N MET A 113 -10.36 0.50 -4.27
CA MET A 113 -11.63 0.50 -3.55
C MET A 113 -12.85 0.30 -4.46
N GLY A 114 -12.70 0.53 -5.77
CA GLY A 114 -13.77 0.42 -6.76
C GLY A 114 -15.03 1.20 -6.37
N LYS A 115 -16.20 0.68 -6.73
CA LYS A 115 -17.53 1.28 -6.48
C LYS A 115 -17.98 1.27 -5.00
N TYR A 116 -17.10 0.89 -4.06
CA TYR A 116 -17.41 0.81 -2.63
C TYR A 116 -16.97 2.04 -1.82
N THR A 117 -16.51 3.11 -2.49
CA THR A 117 -16.51 4.42 -1.86
C THR A 117 -17.97 4.85 -1.66
N TYR A 118 -18.41 4.97 -0.40
CA TYR A 118 -19.66 5.62 -0.05
C TYR A 118 -19.35 7.02 0.51
N PRO A 119 -19.82 8.09 -0.15
CA PRO A 119 -20.62 8.09 -1.37
C PRO A 119 -19.78 7.82 -2.63
N ALA A 120 -20.41 7.23 -3.64
CA ALA A 120 -19.82 7.05 -4.96
C ALA A 120 -19.51 8.44 -5.54
N LEU A 121 -18.22 8.73 -5.66
CA LEU A 121 -17.77 10.03 -6.12
C LEU A 121 -17.99 10.16 -7.62
N LYS A 122 -18.88 11.09 -8.00
CA LYS A 122 -19.00 11.56 -9.38
C LYS A 122 -17.65 12.16 -9.79
N GLY A 123 -17.21 11.85 -11.01
CA GLY A 123 -15.82 11.97 -11.52
C GLY A 123 -15.13 13.35 -11.54
N ASP A 124 -15.57 14.34 -10.75
CA ASP A 124 -15.07 15.72 -10.75
C ASP A 124 -14.23 16.09 -9.51
N VAL A 125 -14.06 15.17 -8.55
CA VAL A 125 -13.44 15.46 -7.25
C VAL A 125 -11.94 15.80 -7.28
N PRO A 126 -11.10 15.22 -8.16
CA PRO A 126 -9.67 15.52 -8.15
C PRO A 126 -9.33 16.98 -8.51
N GLN A 127 -10.23 17.70 -9.20
CA GLN A 127 -10.01 19.10 -9.53
C GLN A 127 -10.35 20.04 -8.36
N GLN A 128 -11.41 19.76 -7.59
CA GLN A 128 -11.84 20.67 -6.52
C GLN A 128 -10.93 20.70 -5.28
N HIS A 129 -10.15 19.65 -5.02
CA HIS A 129 -9.28 19.61 -3.83
C HIS A 129 -7.96 20.38 -4.00
N VAL A 130 -7.62 20.77 -5.23
CA VAL A 130 -6.35 21.45 -5.52
C VAL A 130 -6.54 22.97 -5.54
N ASP A 131 -7.75 23.44 -5.83
CA ASP A 131 -8.04 24.86 -5.96
C ASP A 131 -8.57 25.52 -4.66
N ALA A 132 -8.39 24.87 -3.50
CA ALA A 132 -8.87 25.33 -2.19
C ALA A 132 -7.73 25.68 -1.23
#